data_AF-A0A920QC26-F1
#
_entry.id   AF-A0A920QC26-F1
#
_cell.length_a   1.000
_cell.length_b   1.000
_cell.length_c   1.000
_cell.angle_alpha   90.00
_cell.angle_beta   90.00
_cell.angle_gamma   90.00
#
_symmetry.space_group_name_H-M   'P 1'
#
loop_
_entity.id
_entity.type
_entity.pdbx_description
1 polymer ?
#
loop_
_entity_poly.entity_id
_entity_poly.type
_entity_poly.pdbx_seq_one_letter_code
_entity_poly.pdbx_strand_id
1 'polypeptide(L)'
;MLSLSEQNSDWLRVYAPHNFEGWVARKHVIFYHPKPLGILYDKISSLNFSPLLEVSILNYLNENYELKRLNINDKLAIIVEDLEKGEIVTSIHPRKSLKSASTIKVPILHAYMIQRSEGNLIENSNHKELIEKMIRFSSNSSTNTLLKC
;
A
#
# COMPACT_ATOMS: atom_id res chain seq x y z
N MET A 1 42.66 12.11 9.14
CA MET A 1 41.47 12.98 8.95
C MET A 1 40.52 12.22 8.02
N LEU A 2 39.42 11.67 8.54
CA LEU A 2 38.44 10.94 7.73
C LEU A 2 37.58 11.97 7.00
N SER A 3 37.76 12.09 5.68
CA SER A 3 36.86 12.83 4.80
C SER A 3 35.54 12.08 4.72
N LEU A 4 34.53 12.49 5.50
CA LEU A 4 33.21 11.86 5.58
C LEU A 4 32.29 12.18 4.39
N SER A 5 32.80 12.77 3.32
CA SER A 5 32.03 12.98 2.10
C SER A 5 32.86 12.72 0.84
N GLU A 6 32.26 12.02 -0.12
CA GLU A 6 32.76 11.97 -1.49
C GLU A 6 32.70 13.39 -2.09
N GLN A 7 33.81 13.83 -2.68
CA GLN A 7 33.99 15.21 -3.17
C GLN A 7 33.05 15.63 -4.32
N ASN A 8 32.26 14.72 -4.90
CA ASN A 8 31.42 14.97 -6.10
C ASN A 8 29.98 14.47 -5.97
N SER A 9 29.41 14.45 -4.77
CA SER A 9 27.98 14.12 -4.62
C SER A 9 27.12 15.37 -4.84
N ASP A 10 26.19 15.33 -5.79
CA ASP A 10 25.08 16.29 -5.87
C ASP A 10 24.21 16.15 -4.63
N TRP A 11 24.15 17.17 -3.78
CA TRP A 11 23.37 17.13 -2.54
C TRP A 11 21.98 17.73 -2.74
N LEU A 12 20.95 17.00 -2.30
CA LEU A 12 19.56 17.44 -2.27
C LEU A 12 19.16 17.80 -0.84
N ARG A 13 18.39 18.88 -0.71
CA ARG A 13 17.85 19.35 0.56
C ARG A 13 16.54 18.60 0.85
N VAL A 14 16.46 17.91 1.99
CA VAL A 14 15.26 17.13 2.37
C VAL A 14 14.45 17.88 3.41
N TYR A 15 13.14 17.91 3.20
CA TYR A 15 12.18 18.54 4.10
C TYR A 15 11.19 17.49 4.59
N ALA A 16 11.13 17.29 5.91
CA ALA A 16 9.97 16.68 6.53
C ALA A 16 8.84 17.70 6.62
N PRO A 17 7.57 17.27 6.75
CA PRO A 17 6.39 18.14 6.78
C PRO A 17 6.52 19.43 7.60
N HIS A 18 7.34 19.41 8.67
CA HIS A 18 7.39 20.50 9.64
C HIS A 18 8.81 21.02 9.96
N ASN A 19 9.89 20.48 9.38
CA ASN A 19 11.26 20.98 9.58
C ASN A 19 12.25 20.50 8.51
N PHE A 20 13.37 21.23 8.36
CA PHE A 20 14.54 20.78 7.61
C PHE A 20 15.23 19.64 8.37
N GLU A 21 15.38 18.47 7.73
CA GLU A 21 15.99 17.29 8.38
C GLU A 21 17.44 17.06 7.94
N GLY A 22 17.88 17.61 6.81
CA GLY A 22 19.27 17.49 6.39
C GLY A 22 19.49 17.48 4.87
N TRP A 23 20.71 17.10 4.51
CA TRP A 23 21.15 16.90 3.13
C TRP A 23 21.27 15.41 2.84
N VAL A 24 20.80 14.99 1.68
CA VAL A 24 20.97 13.63 1.18
C VAL A 24 21.68 13.70 -0.18
N ALA A 25 22.63 12.80 -0.44
CA ALA A 25 23.22 12.73 -1.76
C ALA A 25 22.14 12.24 -2.76
N ARG A 26 22.03 12.91 -3.91
CA ARG A 26 21.05 12.63 -4.97
C ARG A 26 21.02 11.14 -5.35
N LYS A 27 22.19 10.49 -5.36
CA LYS A 27 22.34 9.04 -5.63
C LYS A 27 21.54 8.13 -4.70
N HIS A 28 21.15 8.60 -3.51
CA HIS A 28 20.37 7.85 -2.53
C HIS A 28 18.88 8.27 -2.50
N VAL A 29 18.48 9.24 -3.31
CA VAL A 29 17.07 9.65 -3.42
C VAL A 29 16.39 8.81 -4.49
N ILE A 30 15.48 7.95 -4.05
CA ILE A 30 14.61 7.19 -4.95
C ILE A 30 13.30 7.97 -5.08
N PHE A 31 13.12 8.64 -6.22
CA PHE A 31 11.81 9.22 -6.54
C PHE A 31 10.83 8.08 -6.83
N TYR A 32 9.74 8.01 -6.08
CA TYR A 32 8.68 7.06 -6.37
C TYR A 32 8.09 7.39 -7.75
N HIS A 33 8.31 6.47 -8.69
CA HIS A 33 7.63 6.47 -9.98
C HIS A 33 6.56 5.38 -9.90
N PRO A 34 5.27 5.73 -9.86
CA PRO A 34 4.22 4.73 -9.85
C PRO A 34 4.38 3.84 -11.09
N LYS A 35 4.67 2.56 -10.87
CA LYS A 35 4.65 1.58 -11.95
C LYS A 35 3.18 1.30 -12.28
N PRO A 36 2.82 1.15 -13.57
CA PRO A 36 1.49 0.67 -13.92
C PRO A 36 1.23 -0.65 -13.20
N LEU A 37 0.01 -0.83 -12.68
CA LEU A 37 -0.39 -2.08 -12.03
C LEU A 37 -0.14 -3.22 -13.03
N GLY A 38 0.83 -4.08 -12.73
CA GLY A 38 1.02 -5.32 -13.47
C GLY A 38 -0.29 -6.10 -13.43
N ILE A 39 -0.63 -6.76 -14.52
CA ILE A 39 -1.85 -7.56 -14.66
C ILE A 39 -1.73 -8.75 -13.69
N LEU A 40 -2.11 -8.55 -12.42
CA LEU A 40 -2.21 -9.59 -11.39
C LEU A 40 -3.08 -10.77 -11.85
N TYR A 41 -3.95 -10.52 -12.85
CA TYR A 41 -4.83 -11.52 -13.45
C TYR A 41 -4.09 -12.74 -14.04
N ASP A 42 -2.89 -12.57 -14.59
CA ASP A 42 -2.17 -13.67 -15.26
C ASP A 42 -1.37 -14.55 -14.28
N LYS A 43 -1.03 -14.02 -13.10
CA LYS A 43 -0.30 -14.77 -12.05
C LYS A 43 -1.20 -15.70 -11.24
N ILE A 44 -2.45 -15.30 -10.97
CA ILE A 44 -3.35 -16.07 -10.09
C ILE A 44 -3.82 -17.38 -10.75
N SER A 45 -3.92 -17.43 -12.08
CA SER A 45 -4.39 -18.60 -12.84
C SER A 45 -3.34 -19.70 -13.04
N SER A 46 -2.06 -19.43 -12.79
CA SER A 46 -0.95 -20.30 -13.19
C SER A 46 -0.18 -20.93 -12.03
N LEU A 47 -0.54 -20.64 -10.77
CA LEU A 47 0.27 -21.03 -9.61
C LEU A 47 -0.23 -22.29 -8.91
N ASN A 48 0.66 -23.29 -8.82
CA ASN A 48 0.55 -24.42 -7.89
C ASN A 48 1.02 -23.94 -6.51
N PHE A 49 0.10 -23.42 -5.71
CA PHE A 49 0.42 -22.86 -4.39
C PHE A 49 0.99 -23.90 -3.42
N SER A 50 1.80 -23.43 -2.47
CA SER A 50 2.30 -24.28 -1.39
C SER A 50 1.13 -24.66 -0.47
N PRO A 51 0.75 -25.95 -0.39
CA PRO A 51 -0.46 -26.37 0.30
C PRO A 51 -0.40 -26.12 1.81
N LEU A 52 0.79 -26.00 2.41
CA LEU A 52 0.92 -25.95 3.87
C LEU A 52 0.31 -24.69 4.48
N LEU A 53 0.63 -23.50 3.94
CA LEU A 53 0.10 -22.24 4.47
C LEU A 53 -1.41 -22.11 4.23
N GLU A 54 -1.86 -22.51 3.04
CA GLU A 54 -3.28 -22.52 2.71
C GLU A 54 -4.07 -23.42 3.67
N VAL A 55 -3.60 -24.66 3.86
CA VAL A 55 -4.21 -25.63 4.78
C VAL A 55 -4.20 -25.12 6.22
N SER A 56 -3.10 -24.49 6.68
CA SER A 56 -3.05 -23.90 8.02
C SER A 56 -4.07 -22.77 8.21
N ILE A 57 -4.22 -21.88 7.23
CA ILE A 57 -5.23 -20.81 7.28
C ILE A 57 -6.64 -21.40 7.27
N LEU A 58 -6.92 -22.38 6.40
CA LEU A 58 -8.22 -23.04 6.32
C LEU A 58 -8.58 -23.77 7.62
N ASN A 59 -7.63 -24.49 8.22
CA ASN A 59 -7.83 -25.15 9.51
C ASN A 59 -8.15 -24.14 10.62
N TYR A 60 -7.38 -23.05 10.71
CA TYR A 60 -7.67 -21.98 11.67
C TYR A 60 -9.07 -21.39 11.46
N LEU A 61 -9.48 -21.16 10.23
CA LEU A 61 -10.82 -20.64 9.93
C LEU A 61 -11.91 -21.64 10.33
N ASN A 62 -11.74 -22.93 10.00
CA ASN A 62 -12.65 -23.99 10.38
C ASN A 62 -12.84 -24.06 11.90
N GLU A 63 -11.75 -24.03 12.67
CA GLU A 63 -11.81 -23.99 14.14
C GLU A 63 -12.60 -22.77 14.63
N ASN A 64 -12.40 -21.59 14.04
CA ASN A 64 -13.15 -20.39 14.45
C ASN A 64 -14.64 -20.46 14.06
N TYR A 65 -14.99 -21.11 12.96
CA TYR A 65 -16.38 -21.37 12.59
C TYR A 65 -17.05 -22.38 13.53
N GLU A 66 -16.38 -23.49 13.85
CA GLU A 66 -16.85 -24.50 14.81
C GLU A 66 -17.06 -23.90 16.21
N LEU A 67 -16.12 -23.05 16.64
CA LEU A 67 -16.21 -22.29 17.89
C LEU A 67 -17.21 -21.13 17.84
N LYS A 68 -17.92 -20.92 16.72
CA LYS A 68 -18.89 -19.84 16.49
C LYS A 68 -18.32 -18.42 16.73
N ARG A 69 -17.01 -18.26 16.56
CA ARG A 69 -16.32 -16.96 16.62
C ARG A 69 -16.46 -16.18 15.31
N LEU A 70 -16.69 -16.90 14.21
CA LEU A 70 -16.99 -16.37 12.88
C LEU A 70 -18.33 -16.92 12.38
N ASN A 71 -19.01 -16.19 11.51
CA ASN A 71 -20.27 -16.64 10.92
C ASN A 71 -19.97 -17.45 9.65
N ILE A 72 -20.53 -18.66 9.54
CA ILE A 72 -20.31 -19.53 8.37
C ILE A 72 -20.74 -18.91 7.03
N ASN A 73 -21.61 -17.89 7.06
CA ASN A 73 -22.00 -17.14 5.88
C ASN A 73 -21.02 -16.00 5.51
N ASP A 74 -19.99 -15.77 6.33
CA ASP A 74 -18.99 -14.74 6.08
C ASP A 74 -18.21 -15.06 4.80
N LYS A 75 -18.03 -14.02 3.99
CA LYS A 75 -17.29 -14.11 2.74
C LYS A 75 -15.84 -13.74 2.99
N LEU A 76 -14.94 -14.71 2.84
CA LEU A 76 -13.49 -14.49 2.92
C LEU A 76 -12.82 -14.60 1.55
N ALA A 77 -11.82 -13.74 1.34
CA ALA A 77 -10.82 -13.83 0.29
C ALA A 77 -9.46 -13.41 0.87
N ILE A 78 -8.39 -14.17 0.57
CA ILE A 78 -7.03 -13.90 1.03
C ILE A 78 -6.07 -14.07 -0.15
N ILE A 79 -5.10 -13.17 -0.26
CA ILE A 79 -3.94 -13.29 -1.14
C ILE A 79 -2.72 -12.94 -0.29
N VAL A 80 -1.69 -13.78 -0.30
CA VAL A 80 -0.40 -13.47 0.32
C VAL A 80 0.65 -13.47 -0.77
N GLU A 81 1.36 -12.36 -0.89
CA GLU A 81 2.41 -12.16 -1.89
C GLU A 81 3.75 -11.91 -1.19
N ASP A 82 4.79 -12.59 -1.65
CA ASP A 82 6.18 -12.25 -1.37
C ASP A 82 6.51 -11.02 -2.22
N LEU A 83 6.60 -9.85 -1.59
CA LEU A 83 6.85 -8.59 -2.29
C LEU A 83 8.29 -8.48 -2.84
N GLU A 84 9.24 -9.26 -2.34
CA GLU A 84 10.62 -9.27 -2.86
C GLU A 84 10.68 -10.00 -4.19
N LYS A 85 10.00 -11.15 -4.28
CA LYS A 85 9.96 -11.99 -5.49
C LYS A 85 8.80 -11.65 -6.42
N GLY A 86 7.80 -10.94 -5.91
CA GLY A 86 6.51 -10.71 -6.56
C GLY A 86 5.71 -12.00 -6.78
N GLU A 87 5.87 -13.00 -5.90
CA GLU A 87 5.24 -14.31 -6.06
C GLU A 87 4.07 -14.47 -5.09
N ILE A 88 2.94 -14.98 -5.57
CA ILE A 88 1.82 -15.29 -4.68
C ILE A 88 2.14 -16.61 -3.96
N VAL A 89 2.29 -16.53 -2.64
CA VAL A 89 2.65 -17.65 -1.77
C VAL A 89 1.43 -18.53 -1.47
N THR A 90 0.26 -17.90 -1.27
CA THR A 90 -1.02 -18.59 -1.02
C THR A 90 -2.18 -17.71 -1.46
N SER A 91 -3.30 -18.32 -1.83
CA SER A 91 -4.54 -17.59 -2.03
C SER A 91 -5.77 -18.41 -1.63
N ILE A 92 -6.78 -17.74 -1.10
CA ILE A 92 -8.08 -18.33 -0.75
C ILE A 92 -9.14 -17.47 -1.43
N HIS A 93 -9.90 -18.06 -2.34
CA HIS A 93 -10.94 -17.37 -3.14
C HIS A 93 -10.49 -16.01 -3.71
N PRO A 94 -9.32 -15.89 -4.38
CA PRO A 94 -8.73 -14.61 -4.77
C PRO A 94 -9.59 -13.75 -5.72
N ARG A 95 -10.57 -14.35 -6.40
CA ARG A 95 -11.47 -13.67 -7.35
C ARG A 95 -12.80 -13.21 -6.74
N LYS A 96 -12.99 -13.41 -5.43
CA LYS A 96 -14.26 -13.09 -4.77
C LYS A 96 -14.33 -11.59 -4.49
N SER A 97 -15.34 -10.92 -5.03
CA SER A 97 -15.58 -9.50 -4.76
C SER A 97 -16.07 -9.30 -3.32
N LEU A 98 -15.38 -8.43 -2.58
CA LEU A 98 -15.72 -8.03 -1.22
C LEU A 98 -15.98 -6.52 -1.16
N LYS A 99 -16.77 -6.08 -0.17
CA LYS A 99 -16.92 -4.64 0.10
C LYS A 99 -15.58 -4.12 0.60
N SER A 100 -15.04 -3.08 -0.04
CA SER A 100 -13.76 -2.47 0.36
C SER A 100 -13.82 -1.79 1.73
N ALA A 101 -15.00 -1.33 2.16
CA ALA A 101 -15.13 -0.48 3.34
C ALA A 101 -14.09 0.66 3.30
N SER A 102 -13.34 0.89 4.39
CA SER A 102 -12.32 1.94 4.44
C SER A 102 -11.01 1.59 3.71
N THR A 103 -10.78 0.35 3.25
CA THR A 103 -9.55 0.01 2.53
C THR A 103 -9.45 0.69 1.18
N ILE A 104 -10.57 1.19 0.63
CA ILE A 104 -10.62 2.04 -0.58
C ILE A 104 -9.76 3.31 -0.46
N LYS A 105 -9.48 3.76 0.77
CA LYS A 105 -8.65 4.95 1.03
C LYS A 105 -7.21 4.78 0.54
N VAL A 106 -6.70 3.56 0.47
CA VAL A 106 -5.36 3.29 -0.09
C VAL A 106 -5.33 3.54 -1.61
N PRO A 107 -6.26 3.01 -2.43
CA PRO A 107 -6.43 3.44 -3.81
C PRO A 107 -6.63 4.95 -3.99
N ILE A 108 -7.39 5.62 -3.11
CA ILE A 108 -7.57 7.08 -3.17
C ILE A 108 -6.22 7.81 -2.97
N LEU A 109 -5.42 7.40 -1.97
CA LEU A 109 -4.05 7.90 -1.80
C LEU A 109 -3.20 7.67 -3.04
N HIS A 110 -3.27 6.47 -3.64
CA HIS A 110 -2.48 6.17 -4.82
C HIS A 110 -2.86 7.08 -6.01
N ALA A 111 -4.16 7.28 -6.24
CA ALA A 111 -4.64 8.21 -7.26
C ALA A 111 -4.17 9.65 -7.00
N TYR A 112 -4.24 10.11 -5.75
CA TYR A 112 -3.71 11.41 -5.33
C TYR A 112 -2.21 11.56 -5.66
N MET A 113 -1.40 10.53 -5.35
CA MET A 113 0.03 10.53 -5.63
C MET A 113 0.34 10.61 -7.12
N ILE A 114 -0.44 9.91 -7.96
CA ILE A 114 -0.32 9.97 -9.43
C ILE A 114 -0.61 11.39 -9.91
N GLN A 115 -1.76 11.98 -9.54
CA GLN A 115 -2.14 13.34 -9.95
C GLN A 115 -1.10 14.39 -9.52
N ARG A 116 -0.53 14.23 -8.32
CA ARG A 116 0.56 15.09 -7.85
C ARG A 116 1.82 14.92 -8.69
N SER A 117 2.18 13.68 -9.06
CA SER A 117 3.37 13.40 -9.87
C SER A 117 3.26 13.92 -11.31
N GLU A 118 2.05 13.91 -11.87
CA GLU A 118 1.76 14.41 -13.21
C GLU A 118 1.65 15.94 -13.28
N GLY A 119 1.69 16.62 -12.13
CA GLY A 119 1.55 18.08 -12.04
C GLY A 119 0.11 18.59 -12.12
N ASN A 120 -0.88 17.69 -12.19
CA ASN A 120 -2.31 18.02 -12.21
C ASN A 120 -2.81 18.51 -10.84
N LEU A 121 -2.09 18.17 -9.77
CA LEU A 121 -2.40 18.59 -8.42
C LEU A 121 -1.18 19.22 -7.74
N ILE A 122 -1.33 20.46 -7.29
CA ILE A 122 -0.33 21.13 -6.44
C ILE A 122 -0.67 20.83 -4.97
N GLU A 123 0.20 20.08 -4.31
CA GLU A 123 0.05 19.74 -2.90
C GLU A 123 0.24 20.98 -2.02
N ASN A 124 -0.69 21.21 -1.10
CA ASN A 124 -0.58 22.23 -0.06
C ASN A 124 -0.68 21.57 1.32
N SER A 125 -0.40 22.34 2.38
CA SER A 125 -0.42 21.83 3.76
C SER A 125 -1.76 21.22 4.17
N ASN A 126 -2.87 21.78 3.69
CA ASN A 126 -4.21 21.25 3.95
C ASN A 126 -4.44 19.88 3.29
N HIS A 127 -4.03 19.71 2.03
CA HIS A 127 -4.12 18.42 1.33
C HIS A 127 -3.33 17.34 2.08
N LYS A 128 -2.13 17.67 2.53
CA LYS A 128 -1.29 16.76 3.30
C LYS A 128 -1.95 16.30 4.61
N GLU A 129 -2.49 17.24 5.37
CA GLU A 129 -3.18 16.94 6.63
C GLU A 129 -4.42 16.06 6.40
N LEU A 130 -5.19 16.35 5.34
CA LEU A 130 -6.36 15.54 4.97
C LEU A 130 -5.98 14.12 4.58
N ILE A 131 -4.91 13.94 3.79
CA ILE A 131 -4.39 12.63 3.39
C ILE A 131 -3.91 11.85 4.62
N GLU A 132 -3.15 12.48 5.52
CA GLU A 132 -2.69 11.85 6.75
C GLU A 132 -3.86 11.41 7.64
N LYS A 133 -4.87 12.28 7.82
CA LYS A 133 -6.08 11.94 8.58
C LYS A 133 -6.88 10.82 7.94
N MET A 134 -6.98 10.80 6.61
CA MET A 134 -7.66 9.75 5.87
C MET A 134 -6.98 8.39 6.09
N ILE A 135 -5.66 8.32 6.00
CA ILE A 135 -4.92 7.05 6.04
C ILE A 135 -4.66 6.57 7.47
N ARG A 136 -4.20 7.45 8.37
CA ARG A 136 -3.84 7.06 9.74
C ARG A 136 -5.05 6.82 10.63
N PHE A 137 -6.09 7.63 10.47
CA PHE A 137 -7.26 7.60 11.35
C PHE A 137 -8.54 7.14 10.64
N SER A 138 -8.44 6.72 9.37
CA SER A 138 -9.62 6.35 8.59
C SER A 138 -10.70 7.44 8.58
N SER A 139 -10.30 8.72 8.55
CA SER A 139 -11.25 9.85 8.64
C SER A 139 -12.16 9.93 7.41
N ASN A 140 -13.47 9.68 7.59
CA ASN A 140 -14.47 9.79 6.51
C ASN A 140 -14.66 11.23 6.05
N SER A 141 -14.62 12.20 6.97
CA SER A 141 -14.70 13.63 6.63
C SER A 141 -13.55 14.04 5.71
N SER A 142 -12.31 13.66 6.06
CA SER A 142 -11.14 13.95 5.23
C SER A 142 -11.19 13.24 3.89
N THR A 143 -11.64 11.98 3.87
CA THR A 143 -11.86 11.21 2.62
C THR A 143 -12.83 11.95 1.70
N ASN A 144 -13.97 12.39 2.22
CA ASN A 144 -15.00 13.05 1.42
C ASN A 144 -14.55 14.43 0.91
N THR A 145 -13.73 15.15 1.67
CA THR A 145 -13.14 16.41 1.20
C THR A 145 -12.18 16.15 0.04
N LEU A 146 -11.28 15.17 0.19
CA LEU A 146 -10.30 14.81 -0.86
C LEU A 146 -10.97 14.34 -2.16
N LEU A 147 -12.10 13.62 -2.07
CA LEU A 147 -12.84 13.17 -3.25
C LEU A 147 -13.56 14.29 -4.01
N LYS A 148 -13.69 15.48 -3.42
CA LYS A 148 -14.32 16.66 -4.04
C LYS A 148 -13.32 17.65 -4.63
N CYS A 149 -12.03 17.50 -4.30
CA CYS A 149 -10.94 18.30 -4.83
C CYS A 149 -10.63 17.85 -6.27
#